data_AF-A0A357R5B9-F1
#
_entry.id   AF-A0A357R5B9-F1
#
_cell.length_a   1.000
_cell.length_b   1.000
_cell.length_c   1.000
_cell.angle_alpha   90.00
_cell.angle_beta   90.00
_cell.angle_gamma   90.00
#
_symmetry.space_group_name_H-M   'P 1'
#
loop_
_entity.id
_entity.type
_entity.pdbx_description
1 polymer ?
#
loop_
_entity_poly.entity_id
_entity_poly.type
_entity_poly.pdbx_seq_one_letter_code
_entity_poly.pdbx_strand_id
1 'polypeptide(L)'
;MSVYWYGIIIALAIAVGYFVARRLGKHFGLEGWVFDEFMLWVIPAAFIGARLWYVIFNLNYYSLYPGKIFAVWEGGLAIHGGIFAGVAVALIWTRVKKIKFLRFADVMSVALILGQAIGRWANYVNQEAYGKPTDLPWAMYIAGEYRHPTFLYESIWNLFLFFGLYHYLSQRS
;
A
#
# COMPACT_ATOMS: atom_id res chain seq x y z
N MET A 1 19.36 10.86 -7.45
CA MET A 1 18.74 11.61 -6.33
C MET A 1 17.20 11.57 -6.41
N SER A 2 16.59 10.41 -6.68
CA SER A 2 15.14 10.29 -6.96
C SER A 2 14.35 9.60 -5.83
N VAL A 3 15.02 9.07 -4.81
CA VAL A 3 14.42 8.15 -3.81
C VAL A 3 13.59 8.88 -2.73
N TYR A 4 13.76 10.20 -2.54
CA TYR A 4 13.08 10.92 -1.45
C TYR A 4 11.58 11.07 -1.67
N TRP A 5 11.13 11.44 -2.87
CA TRP A 5 9.71 11.71 -3.12
C TRP A 5 8.85 10.46 -3.08
N TYR A 6 9.35 9.34 -3.60
CA TYR A 6 8.63 8.06 -3.54
C TYR A 6 8.33 7.69 -2.08
N GLY A 7 9.36 7.70 -1.22
CA GLY A 7 9.22 7.40 0.20
C GLY A 7 8.27 8.36 0.93
N ILE A 8 8.35 9.67 0.64
CA ILE A 8 7.47 10.69 1.21
C ILE A 8 6.01 10.44 0.82
N ILE A 9 5.72 10.14 -0.45
CA ILE A 9 4.36 9.89 -0.92
C ILE A 9 3.79 8.61 -0.29
N ILE A 10 4.60 7.54 -0.16
CA ILE A 10 4.17 6.31 0.51
C ILE A 10 3.92 6.55 2.00
N ALA A 11 4.78 7.30 2.69
CA ALA A 11 4.57 7.66 4.09
C ALA A 11 3.30 8.49 4.28
N LEU A 12 3.04 9.44 3.36
CA LEU A 12 1.81 10.22 3.34
C LEU A 12 0.58 9.34 3.10
N ALA A 13 0.65 8.39 2.16
CA ALA A 13 -0.43 7.44 1.88
C ALA A 13 -0.78 6.60 3.12
N ILE A 14 0.24 6.12 3.85
CA ILE A 14 0.06 5.39 5.11
C ILE A 14 -0.59 6.29 6.17
N ALA A 15 -0.08 7.52 6.36
CA ALA A 15 -0.60 8.45 7.34
C ALA A 15 -2.07 8.83 7.08
N VAL A 16 -2.41 9.17 5.84
CA VAL A 16 -3.78 9.51 5.44
C VAL A 16 -4.70 8.29 5.61
N GLY A 17 -4.27 7.11 5.16
CA GLY A 17 -5.02 5.87 5.35
C GLY A 17 -5.29 5.56 6.83
N TYR A 18 -4.30 5.76 7.69
CA TYR A 18 -4.42 5.61 9.13
C TYR A 18 -5.47 6.56 9.75
N PHE A 19 -5.45 7.85 9.41
CA PHE A 19 -6.43 8.81 9.93
C PHE A 19 -7.86 8.49 9.44
N VAL A 20 -8.01 8.10 8.19
CA VAL A 20 -9.29 7.66 7.63
C VAL A 20 -9.80 6.40 8.32
N ALA A 21 -8.94 5.39 8.53
CA ALA A 21 -9.29 4.17 9.23
C ALA A 21 -9.75 4.46 10.67
N ARG A 22 -9.03 5.32 11.40
CA ARG A 22 -9.45 5.73 12.76
C ARG A 22 -10.77 6.47 12.78
N ARG A 23 -11.02 7.34 11.81
CA ARG A 23 -12.27 8.09 11.72
C ARG A 23 -13.43 7.16 11.42
N LEU A 24 -13.31 6.33 10.38
CA LEU A 24 -14.36 5.40 9.97
C LEU A 24 -14.56 4.29 11.02
N GLY A 25 -13.49 3.83 11.67
CA GLY A 25 -13.52 2.81 12.71
C GLY A 25 -14.46 3.13 13.87
N LYS A 26 -14.63 4.42 14.22
CA LYS A 26 -15.59 4.85 15.25
C LYS A 26 -17.02 4.44 14.91
N HIS A 27 -17.42 4.47 13.63
CA HIS A 27 -18.74 4.01 13.19
C HIS A 27 -18.93 2.50 13.36
N PHE A 28 -17.84 1.74 13.47
CA PHE A 28 -17.85 0.28 13.67
C PHE A 28 -17.59 -0.12 15.13
N GLY A 29 -17.55 0.84 16.06
CA GLY A 29 -17.22 0.62 17.46
C GLY A 29 -15.76 0.19 17.68
N LEU A 30 -14.87 0.50 16.74
CA LEU A 30 -13.43 0.27 16.87
C LEU A 30 -12.78 1.51 17.48
N GLU A 31 -12.16 1.33 18.64
CA GLU A 31 -11.44 2.39 19.35
C GLU A 31 -10.16 2.81 18.63
N GLY A 32 -9.68 4.02 18.93
CA GLY A 32 -8.48 4.56 18.28
C GLY A 32 -7.23 3.69 18.45
N TRP A 33 -7.05 3.08 19.63
CA TRP A 33 -5.89 2.24 19.94
C TRP A 33 -5.79 1.00 19.06
N VAL A 34 -6.92 0.52 18.50
CA VAL A 34 -6.96 -0.61 17.58
C VAL A 34 -6.04 -0.36 16.40
N PHE A 35 -6.15 0.83 15.80
CA PHE A 35 -5.35 1.22 14.63
C PHE A 35 -3.91 1.58 15.03
N ASP A 36 -3.74 2.22 16.19
CA ASP A 36 -2.43 2.58 16.72
C ASP A 36 -1.56 1.34 16.93
N GLU A 37 -2.11 0.33 17.62
CA GLU A 37 -1.41 -0.93 17.86
C GLU A 37 -1.27 -1.75 16.57
N PHE A 38 -2.30 -1.82 15.73
CA PHE A 38 -2.21 -2.55 14.46
C PHE A 38 -1.11 -2.00 13.54
N MET A 39 -0.93 -0.67 13.47
CA MET A 39 0.14 -0.06 12.68
C MET A 39 1.54 -0.50 13.14
N LEU A 40 1.74 -0.63 14.47
CA LEU A 40 3.00 -1.11 15.03
C LEU A 40 3.34 -2.55 14.61
N TRP A 41 2.33 -3.38 14.34
CA TRP A 41 2.54 -4.75 13.88
C TRP A 41 2.62 -4.85 12.37
N VAL A 42 1.72 -4.19 11.64
CA VAL A 42 1.57 -4.39 10.20
C VAL A 42 2.70 -3.74 9.40
N ILE A 43 3.20 -2.58 9.81
CA ILE A 43 4.25 -1.86 9.06
C ILE A 43 5.56 -2.65 9.05
N PRO A 44 6.12 -3.09 10.21
CA PRO A 44 7.33 -3.91 10.22
C PRO A 44 7.12 -5.25 9.51
N ALA A 45 5.98 -5.91 9.74
CA ALA A 45 5.68 -7.19 9.12
C ALA A 45 5.58 -7.09 7.60
N ALA A 46 4.94 -6.03 7.07
CA ALA A 46 4.86 -5.81 5.63
C ALA A 46 6.24 -5.55 5.02
N PHE A 47 7.10 -4.79 5.70
CA PHE A 47 8.46 -4.53 5.23
C PHE A 47 9.31 -5.81 5.22
N ILE A 48 9.27 -6.60 6.31
CA ILE A 48 9.94 -7.90 6.41
C ILE A 48 9.41 -8.86 5.35
N GLY A 49 8.08 -8.97 5.22
CA GLY A 49 7.42 -9.82 4.24
C GLY A 49 7.81 -9.46 2.81
N ALA A 50 7.83 -8.17 2.47
CA ALA A 50 8.24 -7.71 1.16
C ALA A 50 9.70 -8.08 0.84
N ARG A 51 10.59 -8.00 1.84
CA ARG A 51 11.99 -8.40 1.68
C ARG A 51 12.14 -9.91 1.53
N LEU A 52 11.52 -10.69 2.42
CA LEU A 52 11.59 -12.15 2.38
C LEU A 52 11.06 -12.69 1.04
N TRP A 53 9.95 -12.14 0.56
CA TRP A 53 9.40 -12.51 -0.74
C TRP A 53 10.39 -12.21 -1.86
N TYR A 54 11.00 -11.02 -1.88
CA TYR A 54 12.01 -10.70 -2.89
C TYR A 54 13.20 -11.68 -2.85
N VAL A 55 13.68 -12.03 -1.66
CA VAL A 55 14.80 -12.98 -1.47
C VAL A 55 14.43 -14.39 -1.93
N ILE A 56 13.25 -14.89 -1.59
CA ILE A 56 12.76 -16.23 -1.98
C ILE A 56 12.71 -16.37 -3.51
N PHE A 57 12.34 -15.32 -4.23
CA PHE A 57 12.31 -15.36 -5.70
C PHE A 57 13.67 -15.09 -6.35
N ASN A 58 14.70 -14.75 -5.57
CA ASN A 58 16.07 -14.49 -6.02
C ASN A 58 17.11 -15.36 -5.27
N LEU A 59 16.73 -16.58 -4.88
CA LEU A 59 17.54 -17.43 -4.00
C LEU A 59 18.95 -17.71 -4.55
N ASN A 60 19.10 -17.88 -5.87
CA ASN A 60 20.40 -18.13 -6.50
C ASN A 60 21.42 -17.01 -6.21
N TYR A 61 20.96 -15.75 -6.16
CA TYR A 61 21.84 -14.62 -5.83
C TYR A 61 22.14 -14.59 -4.33
N TYR A 62 21.10 -14.74 -3.50
CA TYR A 62 21.26 -14.63 -2.04
C TYR A 62 21.96 -15.82 -1.39
N SER A 63 22.00 -17.00 -2.05
CA SER A 63 22.80 -18.13 -1.60
C SER A 63 24.31 -17.86 -1.71
N LEU A 64 24.71 -17.05 -2.69
CA LEU A 64 26.10 -16.61 -2.87
C LEU A 64 26.46 -15.42 -1.95
N TYR A 65 25.47 -14.59 -1.62
CA TYR A 65 25.66 -13.38 -0.81
C TYR A 65 24.65 -13.29 0.35
N PRO A 66 24.70 -14.18 1.36
CA PRO A 66 23.69 -14.23 2.42
C PRO A 66 23.63 -12.94 3.25
N GLY A 67 24.75 -12.25 3.43
CA GLY A 67 24.77 -10.94 4.12
C GLY A 67 23.94 -9.86 3.42
N LYS A 68 23.73 -9.98 2.10
CA LYS A 68 22.91 -9.04 1.33
C LYS A 68 21.42 -9.20 1.59
N ILE A 69 20.96 -10.28 2.24
CA ILE A 69 19.56 -10.46 2.61
C ILE A 69 19.07 -9.28 3.47
N PHE A 70 19.91 -8.74 4.35
CA PHE A 70 19.56 -7.62 5.23
C PHE A 70 19.81 -6.23 4.60
N ALA A 71 20.49 -6.18 3.46
CA ALA A 71 20.83 -4.93 2.76
C ALA A 71 19.60 -4.35 2.01
N VAL A 72 18.62 -3.87 2.76
CA VAL A 72 17.37 -3.29 2.23
C VAL A 72 17.58 -1.94 1.54
N TRP A 73 18.68 -1.24 1.87
CA TRP A 73 19.08 0.01 1.20
C TRP A 73 19.54 -0.21 -0.25
N GLU A 74 19.82 -1.44 -0.65
CA GLU A 74 20.14 -1.81 -2.04
C GLU A 74 18.86 -2.07 -2.86
N GLY A 75 17.68 -1.80 -2.29
CA GLY A 75 16.38 -2.11 -2.88
C GLY A 75 15.99 -3.56 -2.67
N GLY A 76 15.12 -4.09 -3.54
CA GLY A 76 14.66 -5.48 -3.47
C GLY A 76 13.56 -5.71 -2.45
N LEU A 77 12.43 -5.03 -2.63
CA LEU A 77 11.19 -5.24 -1.89
C LEU A 77 10.10 -5.66 -2.88
N ALA A 78 9.44 -6.77 -2.62
CA ALA A 78 8.34 -7.26 -3.45
C ALA A 78 6.99 -6.98 -2.77
N ILE A 79 6.11 -6.22 -3.43
CA ILE A 79 4.80 -5.84 -2.87
C ILE A 79 3.94 -7.03 -2.44
N HIS A 80 4.03 -8.15 -3.17
CA HIS A 80 3.33 -9.40 -2.88
C HIS A 80 3.61 -9.90 -1.45
N GLY A 81 4.87 -9.82 -1.01
CA GLY A 81 5.26 -10.21 0.34
C GLY A 81 4.70 -9.28 1.40
N GLY A 82 4.65 -7.97 1.12
CA GLY A 82 4.04 -6.99 2.01
C GLY A 82 2.54 -7.20 2.17
N ILE A 83 1.83 -7.48 1.07
CA ILE A 83 0.39 -7.77 1.08
C ILE A 83 0.11 -9.06 1.86
N PHE A 84 0.84 -10.13 1.58
CA PHE A 84 0.65 -11.42 2.27
C PHE A 84 0.89 -11.29 3.77
N ALA A 85 2.00 -10.65 4.16
CA ALA A 85 2.31 -10.40 5.57
C ALA A 85 1.25 -9.51 6.23
N GLY A 86 0.79 -8.45 5.54
CA GLY A 86 -0.25 -7.56 6.05
C GLY A 86 -1.57 -8.28 6.33
N VAL A 87 -2.02 -9.13 5.39
CA VAL A 87 -3.24 -9.94 5.56
C VAL A 87 -3.06 -10.95 6.68
N ALA A 88 -1.91 -11.63 6.77
CA ALA A 88 -1.62 -12.58 7.83
C ALA A 88 -1.65 -11.90 9.21
N VAL A 89 -1.02 -10.73 9.35
CA VAL A 89 -1.05 -9.94 10.59
C VAL A 89 -2.49 -9.53 10.91
N ALA A 90 -3.26 -9.00 9.96
CA ALA A 90 -4.66 -8.64 10.20
C ALA A 90 -5.48 -9.83 10.70
N LEU A 91 -5.32 -11.01 10.09
CA LEU A 91 -6.03 -12.23 10.46
C LEU A 91 -5.64 -12.77 11.84
N ILE A 92 -4.36 -12.71 12.22
CA ILE A 92 -3.87 -13.23 13.50
C ILE A 92 -4.17 -12.22 14.60
N TRP A 93 -3.80 -10.96 14.39
CA TRP A 93 -3.90 -9.90 15.39
C TRP A 93 -5.36 -9.63 15.78
N THR A 94 -6.29 -9.58 14.80
CA THR A 94 -7.72 -9.40 15.13
C THR A 94 -8.28 -10.55 15.96
N ARG A 95 -7.86 -11.79 15.69
CA ARG A 95 -8.24 -12.95 16.51
C ARG A 95 -7.69 -12.85 17.94
N VAL A 96 -6.42 -12.50 18.10
CA VAL A 96 -5.79 -12.31 19.43
C VAL A 96 -6.50 -11.21 20.22
N LYS A 97 -6.87 -10.10 19.56
CA LYS A 97 -7.58 -8.97 20.17
C LYS A 97 -9.09 -9.16 20.30
N LYS A 98 -9.62 -10.31 19.88
CA LYS A 98 -11.07 -10.62 19.88
C LYS A 98 -11.91 -9.60 19.09
N ILE A 99 -11.32 -9.02 18.05
CA ILE A 99 -11.98 -8.10 17.12
C ILE A 99 -12.54 -8.92 15.96
N LYS A 100 -13.79 -8.65 15.55
CA LYS A 100 -14.38 -9.31 14.38
C LYS A 100 -13.60 -8.89 13.11
N PHE A 101 -12.85 -9.83 12.54
CA PHE A 101 -12.00 -9.60 11.38
C PHE A 101 -12.72 -8.86 10.24
N LEU A 102 -13.96 -9.27 9.90
CA LEU A 102 -14.71 -8.63 8.81
C LEU A 102 -15.01 -7.15 9.07
N ARG A 103 -15.32 -6.75 10.32
CA ARG A 103 -15.54 -5.32 10.64
C ARG A 103 -14.24 -4.52 10.50
N PHE A 104 -13.13 -5.11 10.93
CA PHE A 104 -11.83 -4.49 10.77
C PHE A 104 -11.42 -4.40 9.30
N ALA A 105 -11.64 -5.46 8.52
CA ALA A 105 -11.35 -5.52 7.10
C ALA A 105 -12.19 -4.52 6.29
N ASP A 106 -13.48 -4.35 6.62
CA ASP A 106 -14.35 -3.33 6.01
C ASP A 106 -13.71 -1.94 6.15
N VAL A 107 -13.30 -1.55 7.36
CA VAL A 107 -12.65 -0.25 7.60
C VAL A 107 -11.29 -0.14 6.91
N MET A 108 -10.46 -1.18 6.99
CA MET A 108 -9.13 -1.18 6.38
C MET A 108 -9.19 -1.15 4.85
N SER A 109 -10.22 -1.73 4.23
CA SER A 109 -10.39 -1.69 2.76
C SER A 109 -10.47 -0.26 2.23
N VAL A 110 -11.17 0.62 2.94
CA VAL A 110 -11.31 2.05 2.61
C VAL A 110 -9.97 2.78 2.76
N ALA A 111 -9.21 2.47 3.81
CA ALA A 111 -7.88 3.03 3.99
C ALA A 111 -6.90 2.56 2.92
N LEU A 112 -6.94 1.27 2.55
CA LEU A 112 -6.06 0.69 1.54
C LEU A 112 -6.32 1.27 0.15
N ILE A 113 -7.58 1.43 -0.26
CA ILE A 113 -7.91 1.96 -1.58
C ILE A 113 -7.50 3.44 -1.71
N LEU A 114 -7.64 4.23 -0.63
CA LEU A 114 -7.12 5.59 -0.59
C LEU A 114 -5.59 5.63 -0.63
N GLY A 115 -4.95 4.73 0.12
CA GLY A 115 -3.50 4.57 0.08
C GLY A 115 -2.99 4.23 -1.33
N GLN A 116 -3.71 3.39 -2.07
CA GLN A 116 -3.41 3.09 -3.48
C GLN A 116 -3.59 4.33 -4.37
N ALA A 117 -4.67 5.10 -4.20
CA ALA A 117 -4.88 6.32 -4.97
C ALA A 117 -3.72 7.31 -4.84
N ILE A 118 -3.19 7.48 -3.61
CA ILE A 118 -2.04 8.36 -3.32
C ILE A 118 -0.73 7.70 -3.81
N GLY A 119 -0.54 6.41 -3.54
CA GLY A 119 0.67 5.67 -3.89
C GLY A 119 0.99 5.66 -5.38
N ARG A 120 -0.02 5.72 -6.26
CA ARG A 120 0.19 5.82 -7.71
C ARG A 120 1.00 7.06 -8.12
N TRP A 121 0.93 8.13 -7.35
CA TRP A 121 1.77 9.32 -7.59
C TRP A 121 3.24 9.06 -7.28
N ALA A 122 3.55 8.12 -6.38
CA ALA A 122 4.92 7.69 -6.14
C ALA A 122 5.50 7.01 -7.39
N ASN A 123 4.72 6.16 -8.06
CA ASN A 123 5.13 5.53 -9.32
C ASN A 123 5.38 6.56 -10.43
N TYR A 124 4.54 7.60 -10.53
CA TYR A 124 4.74 8.70 -11.46
C TYR A 124 6.08 9.40 -11.24
N VAL A 125 6.39 9.79 -10.00
CA VAL A 125 7.64 10.48 -9.67
C VAL A 125 8.86 9.56 -9.88
N ASN A 126 8.73 8.27 -9.61
CA ASN A 126 9.80 7.29 -9.83
C ASN A 126 9.90 6.81 -11.29
N GLN A 127 9.06 7.33 -12.17
CA GLN A 127 8.98 6.94 -13.57
C GLN A 127 8.86 5.43 -13.79
N GLU A 128 7.97 4.78 -13.04
CA GLU A 128 7.70 3.34 -13.13
C GLU A 128 6.21 3.07 -13.36
N ALA A 129 5.88 1.84 -13.76
CA ALA A 129 4.50 1.39 -13.97
C ALA A 129 3.65 2.27 -14.90
N TYR A 130 4.28 2.91 -15.90
CA TYR A 130 3.61 3.72 -16.91
C TYR A 130 2.98 2.85 -18.02
N GLY A 131 2.04 3.45 -18.75
CA GLY A 131 1.25 2.73 -19.75
C GLY A 131 1.98 2.43 -21.05
N LYS A 132 1.24 1.81 -21.97
CA LYS A 132 1.70 1.59 -23.35
C LYS A 132 1.85 2.93 -24.10
N PRO A 133 2.65 2.98 -25.17
CA PRO A 133 2.75 4.14 -26.04
C PRO A 133 1.38 4.60 -26.57
N THR A 134 1.21 5.91 -26.72
CA THR A 134 -0.05 6.50 -27.18
C THR A 134 0.13 7.90 -27.74
N ASP A 135 -0.70 8.27 -28.71
CA ASP A 135 -0.72 9.58 -29.36
C ASP A 135 -1.88 10.47 -28.87
N LEU A 136 -2.53 10.11 -27.76
CA LEU A 136 -3.63 10.87 -27.19
C LEU A 136 -3.16 12.24 -26.66
N PRO A 137 -4.02 13.28 -26.67
CA PRO A 137 -3.60 14.64 -26.31
C PRO A 137 -3.26 14.83 -24.83
N TRP A 138 -3.63 13.87 -23.96
CA TRP A 138 -3.25 13.82 -22.54
C TRP A 138 -2.15 12.78 -22.27
N ALA A 139 -1.43 12.33 -23.29
CA ALA A 139 -0.29 11.45 -23.11
C ALA A 139 0.79 12.11 -22.24
N MET A 140 1.47 11.28 -21.46
CA MET A 140 2.57 11.69 -20.60
C MET A 140 3.89 11.29 -21.26
N TYR A 141 4.82 12.23 -21.37
CA TYR A 141 6.14 11.95 -21.89
C TYR A 141 7.03 11.33 -20.79
N ILE A 142 7.49 10.10 -21.01
CA ILE A 142 8.32 9.36 -20.05
C ILE A 142 9.26 8.40 -20.77
N ALA A 143 10.51 8.32 -20.32
CA ALA A 143 11.54 7.46 -20.92
C ALA A 143 11.67 7.60 -22.45
N GLY A 144 11.50 8.82 -22.99
CA GLY A 144 11.68 9.11 -24.42
C GLY A 144 10.46 8.88 -25.32
N GLU A 145 9.31 8.51 -24.76
CA GLU A 145 8.10 8.20 -25.54
C GLU A 145 6.83 8.74 -24.87
N TYR A 146 5.82 9.09 -25.66
CA TYR A 146 4.48 9.45 -25.16
C TYR A 146 3.70 8.21 -24.79
N ARG A 147 3.20 8.15 -23.54
CA ARG A 147 2.55 6.97 -22.98
C ARG A 147 1.26 7.33 -22.25
N HIS A 148 0.37 6.35 -22.12
CA HIS A 148 -0.81 6.51 -21.28
C HIS A 148 -0.39 6.79 -19.82
N PRO A 149 -0.92 7.84 -19.17
CA PRO A 149 -0.74 8.08 -17.74
C PRO A 149 -1.57 7.09 -16.90
N THR A 150 -1.21 5.80 -16.92
CA THR A 150 -1.89 4.73 -16.17
C THR A 150 -1.97 5.02 -14.67
N PHE A 151 -0.93 5.62 -14.09
CA PHE A 151 -0.95 6.05 -12.69
C PHE A 151 -2.16 6.96 -12.39
N LEU A 152 -2.51 7.86 -13.30
CA LEU A 152 -3.60 8.81 -13.15
C LEU A 152 -4.96 8.11 -13.28
N TYR A 153 -5.09 7.24 -14.29
CA TYR A 153 -6.32 6.45 -14.47
C TYR A 153 -6.62 5.60 -13.23
N GLU A 154 -5.59 4.92 -12.71
CA GLU A 154 -5.70 4.09 -11.52
C GLU A 154 -5.94 4.94 -10.26
N SER A 155 -5.28 6.10 -10.13
CA SER A 155 -5.52 7.02 -9.01
C SER A 155 -6.97 7.51 -8.97
N ILE A 156 -7.50 7.95 -10.12
CA ILE A 156 -8.89 8.41 -10.25
C ILE A 156 -9.87 7.27 -9.92
N TRP A 157 -9.65 6.08 -10.49
CA TRP A 157 -10.51 4.93 -10.20
C TRP A 157 -10.52 4.56 -8.72
N ASN A 158 -9.35 4.55 -8.08
CA ASN A 158 -9.22 4.28 -6.66
C ASN A 158 -9.89 5.36 -5.80
N LEU A 159 -9.87 6.64 -6.21
CA LEU A 159 -10.62 7.70 -5.53
C LEU A 159 -12.13 7.50 -5.62
N PHE A 160 -12.66 7.12 -6.80
CA PHE A 160 -14.08 6.80 -6.93
C PHE A 160 -14.49 5.64 -6.01
N LEU A 161 -13.70 4.56 -5.98
CA LEU A 161 -13.92 3.44 -5.07
C LEU A 161 -13.81 3.86 -3.60
N PHE A 162 -12.84 4.70 -3.25
CA PHE A 162 -12.70 5.26 -1.91
C PHE A 162 -13.98 5.99 -1.48
N PHE A 163 -14.45 6.96 -2.26
CA PHE A 163 -15.64 7.73 -1.91
C PHE A 163 -16.89 6.84 -1.84
N GLY A 164 -17.05 5.91 -2.77
CA GLY A 164 -18.15 4.95 -2.77
C GLY A 164 -18.16 4.07 -1.52
N LEU A 165 -17.03 3.43 -1.20
CA LEU A 165 -16.90 2.56 -0.03
C LEU A 165 -17.00 3.33 1.28
N TYR A 166 -16.36 4.50 1.39
CA TYR A 166 -16.44 5.34 2.57
C TYR A 166 -17.88 5.76 2.84
N HIS A 167 -18.60 6.22 1.80
CA HIS A 167 -20.00 6.62 1.93
C HIS A 167 -20.89 5.44 2.32
N TYR A 168 -20.78 4.30 1.62
CA TYR A 168 -21.55 3.09 1.91
C TYR A 168 -21.34 2.60 3.34
N LEU A 169 -20.08 2.49 3.79
CA LEU A 169 -19.77 1.99 5.13
C LEU A 169 -20.11 3.01 6.23
N SER A 170 -20.09 4.31 5.94
CA SER A 170 -20.53 5.34 6.89
C SER A 170 -22.03 5.29 7.20
N GLN A 171 -22.84 4.67 6.34
CA GLN A 171 -24.28 4.51 6.53
C GLN A 171 -24.66 3.17 7.17
N ARG A 172 -23.73 2.21 7.25
CA ARG A 172 -23.99 0.82 7.65
C ARG A 172 -23.92 0.58 9.18
N SER A 173 -23.91 1.64 10.00
CA SER A 173 -23.75 1.56 11.45
C SER A 173 -25.05 1.23 12.18
#